data_AF-F4MYJ2-F1
#
_entry.id   AF-F4MYJ2-F1
#
_cell.length_a   1.000
_cell.length_b   1.000
_cell.length_c   1.000
_cell.angle_alpha   90.00
_cell.angle_beta   90.00
_cell.angle_gamma   90.00
#
_symmetry.space_group_name_H-M   'P 1'
#
loop_
_entity.id
_entity.type
_entity.pdbx_description
1 polymer ?
#
loop_
_entity_poly.entity_id
_entity_poly.type
_entity_poly.pdbx_seq_one_letter_code
_entity_poly.pdbx_strand_id
1 'polypeptide(L)'
;MVKEDNSRFPYEDRLQLVLEGTQDITNLTVHPGSEYMISRATFPCYFIKDQGVADDCYTEIDLKIFRQYLAPALGVTHRFVGTEPFCTVTAKYNRDMSFWLETPSLPYPPISLVEIERLKYHNTAISASWVRKLLAQGDSETIRKLVPPATCHYLQRLLTQRAQKAASTEKGSALAKSSAPF
;
A
#
# COMPACT_ATOMS: atom_id res chain seq x y z
N MET A 1 5.27 6.14 -3.05
CA MET A 1 3.99 5.62 -2.48
C MET A 1 2.82 6.30 -3.16
N VAL A 2 1.70 5.63 -3.48
CA VAL A 2 0.56 6.28 -4.19
C VAL A 2 0.07 7.50 -3.42
N LYS A 3 0.04 8.67 -4.08
CA LYS A 3 -0.37 9.96 -3.51
C LYS A 3 -1.89 10.19 -3.58
N GLU A 4 -2.62 9.45 -4.41
CA GLU A 4 -4.07 9.59 -4.51
C GLU A 4 -4.76 9.37 -3.15
N ASP A 5 -5.51 10.38 -2.71
CA ASP A 5 -6.14 10.44 -1.38
C ASP A 5 -7.50 9.74 -1.32
N ASN A 6 -7.69 8.70 -2.14
CA ASN A 6 -8.91 7.89 -2.12
C ASN A 6 -8.83 6.74 -1.09
N SER A 7 -7.84 6.79 -0.20
CA SER A 7 -7.53 5.77 0.80
C SER A 7 -8.20 6.10 2.13
N ARG A 8 -8.56 5.06 2.89
CA ARG A 8 -9.06 5.20 4.28
C ARG A 8 -8.03 5.81 5.24
N PHE A 9 -6.79 5.95 4.79
CA PHE A 9 -5.65 6.50 5.52
C PHE A 9 -5.00 7.59 4.67
N PRO A 10 -4.88 8.83 5.20
CA PRO A 10 -4.25 9.96 4.50
C PRO A 10 -2.85 9.62 4.00
N TYR A 11 -2.42 10.28 2.92
CA TYR A 11 -1.06 10.11 2.39
C TYR A 11 0.02 10.44 3.42
N GLU A 12 -0.10 11.57 4.12
CA GLU A 12 0.90 12.02 5.10
C GLU A 12 1.05 11.03 6.25
N ASP A 13 -0.07 10.50 6.76
CA ASP A 13 -0.05 9.46 7.79
C ASP A 13 0.70 8.21 7.32
N ARG A 14 0.47 7.76 6.08
CA ARG A 14 1.15 6.59 5.53
C ARG A 14 2.64 6.85 5.32
N LEU A 15 3.03 8.06 4.93
CA LEU A 15 4.42 8.42 4.72
C LEU A 15 5.17 8.42 6.05
N GLN A 16 4.56 9.04 7.07
CA GLN A 16 5.08 9.05 8.42
C GLN A 16 5.27 7.63 8.98
N LEU A 17 4.29 6.73 8.76
CA LEU A 17 4.42 5.34 9.16
C LEU A 17 5.58 4.60 8.50
N VAL A 18 5.86 4.88 7.23
CA VAL A 18 7.02 4.31 6.53
C VAL A 18 8.31 4.87 7.13
N LEU A 19 8.41 6.17 7.35
CA LEU A 19 9.58 6.81 7.95
C LEU A 19 9.87 6.25 9.35
N GLU A 20 8.86 6.19 10.22
CA GLU A 20 8.99 5.62 11.57
C GLU A 20 9.35 4.13 11.53
N GLY A 21 8.71 3.36 10.65
CA GLY A 21 8.97 1.92 10.53
C GLY A 21 10.32 1.55 9.91
N THR A 22 11.05 2.54 9.38
CA THR A 22 12.33 2.32 8.69
C THR A 22 13.49 3.13 9.27
N GLN A 23 13.26 3.88 10.36
CA GLN A 23 14.25 4.74 11.01
C GLN A 23 15.55 4.01 11.40
N ASP A 24 15.45 2.74 11.75
CA ASP A 24 16.58 1.92 12.22
C ASP A 24 17.38 1.29 11.06
N ILE A 25 16.97 1.50 9.81
CA ILE A 25 17.61 0.92 8.63
C ILE A 25 18.64 1.91 8.08
N THR A 26 19.92 1.59 8.29
CA THR A 26 21.02 2.35 7.69
C THR A 26 21.01 2.23 6.17
N ASN A 27 21.45 3.28 5.46
CA ASN A 27 21.52 3.33 3.99
C ASN A 27 20.17 3.20 3.26
N LEU A 28 19.08 3.66 3.88
CA LEU A 28 17.77 3.74 3.26
C LEU A 28 17.40 5.19 2.94
N THR A 29 16.93 5.43 1.71
CA THR A 29 16.29 6.70 1.33
C THR A 29 14.83 6.44 0.99
N VAL A 30 13.92 7.12 1.68
CA VAL A 30 12.48 7.06 1.39
C VAL A 30 12.12 8.18 0.41
N HIS A 31 11.78 7.81 -0.81
CA HIS A 31 11.30 8.76 -1.81
C HIS A 31 9.78 8.96 -1.67
N PRO A 32 9.30 10.21 -1.50
CA PRO A 32 7.87 10.49 -1.49
C PRO A 32 7.24 10.14 -2.85
N GLY A 33 5.97 9.77 -2.82
CA GLY A 33 5.19 9.59 -4.03
C GLY A 33 5.05 10.88 -4.83
N SER A 34 5.26 10.81 -6.14
CA SER A 34 4.86 11.87 -7.06
C SER A 34 3.49 11.55 -7.68
N GLU A 35 2.93 12.53 -8.39
CA GLU A 35 1.71 12.37 -9.19
C GLU A 35 1.89 11.43 -10.39
N TYR A 36 3.14 11.03 -10.67
CA TYR A 36 3.50 10.08 -11.73
C TYR A 36 3.72 8.65 -11.21
N MET A 37 3.73 8.44 -9.89
CA MET A 37 3.81 7.10 -9.29
C MET A 37 2.41 6.49 -9.15
N ILE A 38 2.01 5.62 -10.10
CA ILE A 38 0.77 4.83 -10.03
C ILE A 38 -0.45 5.73 -9.73
N SER A 39 -0.68 6.70 -10.61
CA SER A 39 -1.87 7.58 -10.58
C SER A 39 -2.83 7.22 -11.71
N ARG A 40 -4.09 7.64 -11.65
CA ARG A 40 -5.05 7.49 -12.75
C ARG A 40 -4.57 8.14 -14.05
N ALA A 41 -3.70 9.14 -13.98
CA ALA A 41 -3.14 9.79 -15.16
C ALA A 41 -2.10 8.92 -15.88
N THR A 42 -1.44 8.00 -15.16
CA THR A 42 -0.35 7.16 -15.68
C THR A 42 -0.71 5.67 -15.69
N PHE A 43 -1.70 5.27 -14.89
CA PHE A 43 -2.20 3.91 -14.65
C PHE A 43 -3.72 3.90 -14.45
N PRO A 44 -4.54 4.43 -15.37
CA PRO A 44 -5.99 4.47 -15.23
C PRO A 44 -6.59 3.07 -15.00
N CYS A 45 -6.04 2.04 -15.65
CA CYS A 45 -6.51 0.66 -15.54
C CYS A 45 -6.31 0.02 -14.15
N TYR A 46 -5.31 0.46 -13.37
CA TYR A 46 -5.17 0.00 -11.97
C TYR A 46 -6.41 0.34 -11.12
N PHE A 47 -7.15 1.38 -11.52
CA PHE A 47 -8.37 1.85 -10.86
C PHE A 47 -9.66 1.44 -11.58
N ILE A 48 -9.58 0.84 -12.77
CA ILE A 48 -10.74 0.43 -13.58
C ILE A 48 -10.85 -1.11 -13.53
N LYS A 49 -11.94 -1.62 -12.98
CA LYS A 49 -12.17 -3.06 -12.75
C LYS A 49 -12.75 -3.80 -13.96
N ASP A 50 -12.40 -3.41 -15.20
CA ASP A 50 -12.99 -4.01 -16.41
C ASP A 50 -11.94 -4.64 -17.34
N GLN A 51 -12.24 -5.88 -17.76
CA GLN A 51 -11.30 -6.95 -18.11
C GLN A 51 -10.82 -6.91 -19.58
N GLY A 52 -9.50 -6.98 -19.84
CA GLY A 52 -8.98 -7.26 -21.18
C GLY A 52 -7.48 -6.99 -21.44
N VAL A 53 -7.10 -7.08 -22.74
CA VAL A 53 -5.76 -6.89 -23.35
C VAL A 53 -5.10 -5.54 -22.99
N ALA A 54 -5.89 -4.57 -22.53
CA ALA A 54 -5.39 -3.29 -22.04
C ALA A 54 -4.38 -3.48 -20.89
N ASP A 55 -4.59 -4.44 -19.99
CA ASP A 55 -3.74 -4.64 -18.82
C ASP A 55 -2.29 -5.02 -19.17
N ASP A 56 -2.07 -5.79 -20.24
CA ASP A 56 -0.73 -6.22 -20.68
C ASP A 56 0.14 -5.02 -21.11
N CYS A 57 -0.43 -4.15 -21.95
CA CYS A 57 0.28 -3.02 -22.55
C CYS A 57 0.78 -2.00 -21.50
N TYR A 58 0.01 -1.78 -20.43
CA TYR A 58 0.39 -0.79 -19.41
C TYR A 58 1.50 -1.27 -18.47
N THR A 59 1.48 -2.55 -18.08
CA THR A 59 2.57 -3.10 -17.24
C THR A 59 3.92 -2.99 -17.97
N GLU A 60 3.93 -3.29 -19.27
CA GLU A 60 5.09 -3.14 -20.14
C GLU A 60 5.59 -1.70 -20.18
N ILE A 61 4.71 -0.72 -20.45
CA ILE A 61 5.07 0.69 -20.55
C ILE A 61 5.72 1.18 -19.25
N ASP A 62 5.10 0.88 -18.10
CA ASP A 62 5.64 1.26 -16.80
C ASP A 62 7.01 0.65 -16.52
N LEU A 63 7.14 -0.66 -16.73
CA LEU A 63 8.39 -1.37 -16.48
C LEU A 63 9.51 -0.89 -17.40
N LYS A 64 9.18 -0.54 -18.66
CA LYS A 64 10.11 0.09 -19.59
C LYS A 64 10.51 1.50 -19.15
N ILE A 65 9.56 2.34 -18.73
CA ILE A 65 9.86 3.69 -18.20
C ILE A 65 10.75 3.59 -16.98
N PHE A 66 10.44 2.67 -16.05
CA PHE A 66 11.25 2.42 -14.87
C PHE A 66 12.67 2.01 -15.25
N ARG A 67 12.83 1.01 -16.12
CA ARG A 67 14.14 0.49 -16.54
C ARG A 67 14.96 1.51 -17.32
N GLN A 68 14.31 2.31 -18.15
CA GLN A 68 14.97 3.29 -19.02
C GLN A 68 15.36 4.58 -18.30
N TYR A 69 14.49 5.11 -17.44
CA TYR A 69 14.64 6.47 -16.90
C TYR A 69 14.87 6.49 -15.40
N LEU A 70 14.08 5.75 -14.62
CA LEU A 70 14.12 5.83 -13.16
C LEU A 70 15.32 5.07 -12.59
N ALA A 71 15.55 3.85 -13.05
CA ALA A 71 16.59 3.01 -12.50
C ALA A 71 18.00 3.57 -12.73
N PRO A 72 18.38 4.07 -13.93
CA PRO A 72 19.70 4.67 -14.13
C PRO A 72 19.89 5.95 -13.31
N ALA A 73 18.86 6.81 -13.22
CA ALA A 73 18.93 8.05 -12.46
C ALA A 73 19.13 7.82 -10.95
N LEU A 74 18.67 6.68 -10.43
CA LEU A 74 18.76 6.30 -9.03
C LEU A 74 19.85 5.25 -8.75
N GLY A 75 20.59 4.79 -9.77
CA GLY A 75 21.57 3.71 -9.64
C GLY A 75 20.95 2.36 -9.22
N VAL A 76 19.68 2.12 -9.56
CA VAL A 76 18.97 0.89 -9.17
C VAL A 76 19.42 -0.27 -10.03
N THR A 77 19.93 -1.31 -9.38
CA THR A 77 20.34 -2.58 -10.01
C THR A 77 19.41 -3.74 -9.65
N HIS A 78 18.65 -3.60 -8.57
CA HIS A 78 17.75 -4.63 -8.04
C HIS A 78 16.40 -4.00 -7.69
N ARG A 79 15.32 -4.75 -7.94
CA ARG A 79 13.98 -4.40 -7.47
C ARG A 79 13.46 -5.55 -6.61
N PHE A 80 12.96 -5.21 -5.43
CA PHE A 80 12.43 -6.20 -4.48
C PHE A 80 10.91 -6.16 -4.47
N VAL A 81 10.27 -7.33 -4.51
CA VAL A 81 8.81 -7.48 -4.40
C VAL A 81 8.47 -8.64 -3.46
N GLY A 82 7.29 -8.59 -2.86
CA GLY A 82 6.76 -9.74 -2.12
C GLY A 82 5.91 -10.63 -3.03
N THR A 83 5.86 -11.93 -2.75
CA THR A 83 4.91 -12.83 -3.39
C THR A 83 3.47 -12.36 -3.15
N GLU A 84 2.60 -12.48 -4.16
CA GLU A 84 1.21 -12.03 -4.08
C GLU A 84 0.22 -13.17 -4.41
N PRO A 85 -0.24 -13.92 -3.39
CA PRO A 85 -1.11 -15.07 -3.60
C PRO A 85 -2.61 -14.72 -3.71
N PHE A 86 -3.02 -13.48 -3.44
CA PHE A 86 -4.43 -13.11 -3.34
C PHE A 86 -4.93 -12.25 -4.50
N CYS A 87 -4.06 -11.43 -5.10
CA CYS A 87 -4.42 -10.50 -6.17
C CYS A 87 -3.84 -10.95 -7.51
N THR A 88 -4.68 -11.46 -8.41
CA THR A 88 -4.28 -11.93 -9.74
C THR A 88 -3.60 -10.84 -10.57
N VAL A 89 -4.09 -9.60 -10.49
CA VAL A 89 -3.52 -8.42 -11.18
C VAL A 89 -2.10 -8.13 -10.69
N THR A 90 -1.89 -8.11 -9.38
CA THR A 90 -0.55 -7.85 -8.81
C THR A 90 0.39 -9.03 -9.06
N ALA A 91 -0.09 -10.27 -8.96
CA ALA A 91 0.68 -11.46 -9.29
C ALA A 91 1.12 -11.47 -10.77
N LYS A 92 0.26 -10.99 -11.67
CA LYS A 92 0.61 -10.80 -13.07
C LYS A 92 1.68 -9.73 -13.23
N TYR A 93 1.51 -8.57 -12.59
CA TYR A 93 2.50 -7.50 -12.62
C TYR A 93 3.88 -7.95 -12.11
N ASN A 94 3.97 -8.81 -11.08
CA ASN A 94 5.24 -9.42 -10.66
C ASN A 94 5.88 -10.28 -11.77
N ARG A 95 5.08 -11.05 -12.52
CA ARG A 95 5.59 -11.85 -13.65
C ARG A 95 6.06 -10.97 -14.81
N ASP A 96 5.28 -9.96 -15.16
CA ASP A 96 5.66 -9.00 -16.20
C ASP A 96 6.93 -8.24 -15.80
N MET A 97 7.08 -7.93 -14.51
CA MET A 97 8.28 -7.29 -13.94
C MET A 97 9.52 -8.15 -14.11
N SER A 98 9.45 -9.45 -13.80
CA SER A 98 10.58 -10.37 -14.05
C SER A 98 11.00 -10.32 -15.51
N PHE A 99 10.03 -10.45 -16.43
CA PHE A 99 10.32 -10.44 -17.86
C PHE A 99 10.92 -9.11 -18.34
N TRP A 100 10.24 -7.98 -18.12
CA TRP A 100 10.64 -6.70 -18.70
C TRP A 100 11.87 -6.07 -18.03
N LEU A 101 12.13 -6.37 -16.76
CA LEU A 101 13.31 -5.87 -16.08
C LEU A 101 14.58 -6.67 -16.43
N GLU A 102 14.45 -7.97 -16.67
CA GLU A 102 15.61 -8.86 -16.87
C GLU A 102 15.90 -9.18 -18.34
N THR A 103 14.91 -9.01 -19.24
CA THR A 103 15.08 -9.36 -20.65
C THR A 103 16.26 -8.62 -21.30
N PRO A 104 17.08 -9.30 -22.13
CA PRO A 104 18.18 -8.65 -22.84
C PRO A 104 17.72 -7.82 -24.05
N SER A 105 16.42 -7.83 -24.38
CA SER A 105 15.90 -7.17 -25.59
C SER A 105 15.83 -5.64 -25.52
N LEU A 106 16.02 -5.05 -24.33
CA LEU A 106 16.00 -3.59 -24.14
C LEU A 106 17.43 -3.03 -24.10
N PRO A 107 17.66 -1.82 -24.66
CA PRO A 107 19.01 -1.23 -24.77
C PRO A 107 19.54 -0.67 -23.44
N TYR A 108 18.91 -1.01 -22.31
CA TYR A 108 19.26 -0.55 -20.98
C TYR A 108 19.68 -1.74 -20.11
N PRO A 109 20.59 -1.55 -19.14
CA PRO A 109 21.03 -2.62 -18.26
C PRO A 109 19.86 -3.39 -17.64
N PRO A 110 19.95 -4.72 -17.50
CA PRO A 110 18.93 -5.50 -16.80
C PRO A 110 18.90 -5.13 -15.31
N ILE A 111 17.73 -5.25 -14.71
CA ILE A 111 17.49 -5.04 -13.29
C ILE A 111 17.02 -6.36 -12.72
N SER A 112 17.75 -6.88 -11.73
CA SER A 112 17.39 -8.16 -11.11
C SER A 112 16.13 -8.01 -10.25
N LEU A 113 15.14 -8.84 -10.50
CA LEU A 113 13.97 -8.94 -9.64
C LEU A 113 14.23 -9.93 -8.51
N VAL A 114 14.08 -9.47 -7.27
CA VAL A 114 14.17 -10.32 -6.09
C VAL A 114 12.77 -10.45 -5.50
N GLU A 115 12.13 -11.59 -5.74
CA GLU A 115 10.84 -11.92 -5.13
C GLU A 115 11.04 -12.61 -3.77
N ILE A 116 10.51 -11.99 -2.72
CA ILE A 116 10.61 -12.44 -1.33
C ILE A 116 9.29 -13.09 -0.92
N GLU A 117 9.36 -14.26 -0.28
CA GLU A 117 8.17 -14.90 0.27
C GLU A 117 7.48 -13.97 1.28
N ARG A 118 6.19 -13.71 1.05
CA ARG A 118 5.40 -12.89 1.95
C ARG A 118 5.31 -13.53 3.33
N LEU A 119 5.53 -12.71 4.36
CA LEU A 119 5.39 -13.12 5.76
C LEU A 119 4.02 -13.74 6.04
N LYS A 120 4.01 -14.85 6.78
CA LYS A 120 2.80 -15.60 7.15
C LYS A 120 2.57 -15.53 8.65
N TYR A 121 1.31 -15.47 9.05
CA TYR A 121 0.86 -15.66 10.42
C TYR A 121 -0.15 -16.81 10.43
N HIS A 122 0.11 -17.85 11.23
CA HIS A 122 -0.65 -19.12 11.22
C HIS A 122 -0.92 -19.65 9.79
N ASN A 123 0.15 -19.81 9.00
CA ASN A 123 0.12 -20.27 7.61
C ASN A 123 -0.65 -19.39 6.61
N THR A 124 -1.20 -18.26 7.04
CA THR A 124 -1.89 -17.30 6.17
C THR A 124 -0.98 -16.14 5.85
N ALA A 125 -0.78 -15.85 4.56
CA ALA A 125 0.03 -14.70 4.14
C ALA A 125 -0.61 -13.39 4.59
N ILE A 126 0.19 -12.51 5.19
CA ILE A 126 -0.28 -11.24 5.75
C ILE A 126 -0.67 -10.29 4.62
N SER A 127 -1.88 -9.71 4.68
CA SER A 127 -2.35 -8.75 3.67
C SER A 127 -3.02 -7.52 4.30
N ALA A 128 -2.93 -6.38 3.62
CA ALA A 128 -3.57 -5.15 4.05
C ALA A 128 -5.10 -5.28 4.13
N SER A 129 -5.71 -6.10 3.26
CA SER A 129 -7.15 -6.39 3.30
C SER A 129 -7.55 -7.15 4.56
N TRP A 130 -6.73 -8.11 5.01
CA TRP A 130 -6.96 -8.83 6.25
C TRP A 130 -6.86 -7.90 7.46
N VAL A 131 -5.81 -7.07 7.53
CA VAL A 131 -5.65 -6.08 8.60
C VAL A 131 -6.83 -5.10 8.65
N ARG A 132 -7.32 -4.62 7.50
CA ARG A 132 -8.50 -3.74 7.45
C ARG A 132 -9.79 -4.41 7.93
N LYS A 133 -9.95 -5.71 7.70
CA LYS A 133 -11.09 -6.51 8.19
C LYS A 133 -11.04 -6.63 9.71
N LEU A 134 -9.89 -7.02 10.28
CA LEU A 134 -9.69 -7.08 11.73
C LEU A 134 -9.92 -5.72 12.39
N LEU A 135 -9.46 -4.65 11.74
CA LEU A 135 -9.65 -3.28 12.23
C LEU A 135 -11.12 -2.85 12.24
N ALA A 136 -11.94 -3.38 11.33
CA ALA A 136 -13.39 -3.16 11.37
C ALA A 136 -14.09 -4.00 12.45
N GLN A 137 -13.51 -5.14 12.82
CA GLN A 137 -13.99 -6.04 13.88
C GLN A 137 -13.53 -5.60 15.28
N GLY A 138 -12.60 -4.66 15.38
CA GLY A 138 -12.02 -4.22 16.66
C GLY A 138 -11.01 -5.19 17.26
N ASP A 139 -10.52 -6.18 16.50
CA ASP A 139 -9.54 -7.16 16.97
C ASP A 139 -8.11 -6.59 16.98
N SER A 140 -7.83 -5.75 17.98
CA SER A 140 -6.52 -5.10 18.14
C SER A 140 -5.40 -6.08 18.48
N GLU A 141 -5.71 -7.16 19.21
CA GLU A 141 -4.73 -8.16 19.63
C GLU A 141 -4.14 -8.91 18.43
N THR A 142 -4.98 -9.33 17.48
CA THR A 142 -4.48 -9.98 16.27
C THR A 142 -3.72 -8.98 15.40
N ILE A 143 -4.22 -7.76 15.21
CA ILE A 143 -3.56 -6.72 14.40
C ILE A 143 -2.12 -6.48 14.88
N ARG A 144 -1.90 -6.38 16.20
CA ARG A 144 -0.58 -6.16 16.80
C ARG A 144 0.47 -7.20 16.37
N LYS A 145 0.04 -8.42 16.03
CA LYS A 145 0.93 -9.49 15.57
C LYS A 145 1.19 -9.47 14.06
N LEU A 146 0.39 -8.72 13.30
CA LEU A 146 0.44 -8.69 11.84
C LEU A 146 1.16 -7.47 11.26
N VAL A 147 1.32 -6.40 12.05
CA VAL A 147 1.84 -5.12 11.56
C VAL A 147 3.03 -4.62 12.40
N PRO A 148 3.91 -3.78 11.82
CA PRO A 148 4.99 -3.16 12.58
C PRO A 148 4.48 -2.30 13.76
N PRO A 149 5.30 -2.06 14.79
CA PRO A 149 4.92 -1.28 15.98
C PRO A 149 4.33 0.11 15.64
N ALA A 150 4.98 0.87 14.75
CA ALA A 150 4.49 2.18 14.32
C ALA A 150 3.04 2.13 13.78
N THR A 151 2.78 1.17 12.88
CA THR A 151 1.44 0.92 12.34
C THR A 151 0.46 0.49 13.44
N CYS A 152 0.88 -0.36 14.36
CA CYS A 152 0.04 -0.81 15.47
C CYS A 152 -0.40 0.37 16.35
N HIS A 153 0.53 1.23 16.75
CA HIS A 153 0.25 2.42 17.57
C HIS A 153 -0.71 3.37 16.86
N TYR A 154 -0.49 3.62 15.57
CA TYR A 154 -1.37 4.45 14.76
C TYR A 154 -2.79 3.89 14.69
N LEU A 155 -2.94 2.58 14.43
CA LEU A 155 -4.25 1.94 14.36
C LEU A 155 -4.98 1.94 15.70
N GLN A 156 -4.26 1.77 16.81
CA GLN A 156 -4.82 1.84 18.16
C GLN A 156 -5.36 3.25 18.45
N ARG A 157 -4.58 4.29 18.14
CA ARG A 157 -5.02 5.70 18.27
C ARG A 157 -6.28 5.98 17.45
N LEU A 158 -6.35 5.47 16.22
CA LEU A 158 -7.52 5.60 15.35
C LEU A 158 -8.78 4.95 15.97
N LEU A 159 -8.64 3.76 16.57
CA LEU A 159 -9.75 3.08 17.25
C LEU A 159 -10.22 3.85 18.47
N THR A 160 -9.30 4.37 19.29
CA THR A 160 -9.64 5.19 20.47
C THR A 160 -10.38 6.46 20.08
N GLN A 161 -9.92 7.18 19.05
CA GLN A 161 -10.58 8.39 18.54
C GLN A 161 -12.00 8.11 18.02
N ARG A 162 -12.19 6.97 17.34
CA ARG A 162 -13.52 6.54 16.87
C ARG A 162 -14.47 6.26 18.03
N ALA A 163 -14.00 5.58 19.08
CA ALA A 163 -14.78 5.31 20.27
C ALA A 163 -15.18 6.61 21.01
N GLN A 164 -14.24 7.55 21.17
CA GLN A 164 -14.51 8.86 21.77
C GLN A 164 -15.54 9.67 20.97
N LYS A 165 -15.42 9.68 19.64
CA LYS A 165 -16.36 10.36 18.77
C LYS A 165 -17.76 9.74 18.88
N ALA A 166 -17.88 8.42 18.84
CA ALA A 166 -19.16 7.72 19.02
C ALA A 166 -19.83 8.08 20.37
N ALA A 167 -19.07 8.01 21.48
CA ALA A 167 -19.57 8.38 22.80
C ALA A 167 -19.99 9.85 22.91
N SER A 168 -19.30 10.77 22.22
CA SER A 168 -19.68 12.19 22.17
C SER A 168 -20.95 12.44 21.36
N THR A 169 -21.16 11.70 20.26
CA THR A 169 -22.36 11.79 19.42
C THR A 169 -23.59 11.24 20.15
N GLU A 170 -23.45 10.14 20.90
CA GLU A 170 -24.52 9.59 21.73
C GLU A 170 -24.92 10.54 22.86
N LYS A 171 -23.95 11.17 23.55
CA LYS A 171 -24.23 12.17 24.59
C LYS A 171 -24.91 13.43 24.04
N GLY A 172 -24.49 13.93 22.88
CA GLY A 172 -25.13 15.08 22.22
C GLY A 172 -26.56 14.79 21.75
N SER A 173 -26.80 13.59 21.24
CA SER A 173 -28.14 13.11 20.85
C SER A 173 -29.08 12.95 22.06
N ALA A 174 -28.56 12.43 23.18
CA ALA A 174 -29.32 12.29 24.42
C ALA A 174 -29.69 13.64 25.05
N LEU A 175 -28.77 14.63 25.07
CA LEU A 175 -29.06 15.98 25.55
C LEU A 175 -30.07 16.74 24.67
N ALA A 176 -29.97 16.61 23.34
CA ALA A 176 -30.89 17.27 22.41
C ALA A 176 -32.33 16.75 22.52
N LYS A 177 -32.51 15.48 22.92
CA LYS A 177 -33.85 14.89 23.18
C LYS A 177 -34.44 15.30 24.53
N SER A 178 -33.63 15.74 25.49
CA SER A 178 -34.13 16.21 26.80
C SER A 178 -34.43 17.71 26.85
N SER A 179 -34.09 18.47 25.81
CA SER A 179 -34.25 19.94 25.76
C SER A 179 -35.41 20.42 24.88
N ALA A 180 -36.30 19.54 24.42
CA ALA A 180 -37.53 19.95 23.73
C ALA A 180 -38.62 20.30 24.76
N PRO A 181 -39.07 21.56 24.88
CA PRO A 181 -40.21 21.88 25.72
C PRO A 181 -41.53 21.50 25.02
N PHE A 182 -42.53 21.16 25.83
CA PHE A 182 -43.94 21.03 25.46
C PHE A 182 -44.51 22.33 24.87
#